data_AF-A0A3C1GBK5-F1
#
_entry.id   AF-A0A3C1GBK5-F1
#
_cell.length_a   1.000
_cell.length_b   1.000
_cell.length_c   1.000
_cell.angle_alpha   90.00
_cell.angle_beta   90.00
_cell.angle_gamma   90.00
#
_symmetry.space_group_name_H-M   'P 1'
#
loop_
_entity.id
_entity.type
_entity.pdbx_description
1 polymer ?
#
loop_
_entity_poly.entity_id
_entity_poly.type
_entity_poly.pdbx_seq_one_letter_code
_entity_poly.pdbx_strand_id
1 'polypeptide(L)'
;MVILGAGGRDFHNFNVLYRDASAATVVAFTAAQIPGISGRRYPPALAGPRYPEGIPIEDEAELEVLCRRERVTQVVFAYSDVSHAEVMHL
;
A
#
# COMPACT_ATOMS: atom_id res chain seq x y z
N MET A 1 2.87 7.67 3.60
CA MET A 1 3.45 6.88 2.50
C MET A 1 2.41 5.92 1.96
N VAL A 2 2.57 5.49 0.72
CA VAL A 2 1.71 4.48 0.07
C VAL A 2 2.56 3.26 -0.26
N ILE A 3 1.99 2.06 -0.14
CA ILE A 3 2.65 0.80 -0.54
C ILE A 3 1.89 0.22 -1.72
N LEU A 4 2.56 0.06 -2.86
CA LEU A 4 2.02 -0.56 -4.06
C LEU A 4 2.25 -2.07 -4.02
N GLY A 5 1.28 -2.84 -4.46
CA GLY A 5 1.45 -4.28 -4.62
C GLY A 5 0.19 -5.01 -5.03
N ALA A 6 0.29 -6.34 -4.92
CA ALA A 6 -0.71 -7.29 -5.38
C ALA A 6 -1.30 -8.11 -4.22
N GLY A 7 -1.39 -7.54 -3.01
CA GLY A 7 -2.02 -8.19 -1.85
C GLY A 7 -1.22 -9.34 -1.21
N GLY A 8 0.09 -9.36 -1.43
CA GLY A 8 1.01 -10.33 -0.83
C GLY A 8 2.20 -9.63 -0.17
N ARG A 9 3.15 -9.18 -1.00
CA ARG A 9 4.42 -8.62 -0.51
C ARG A 9 4.28 -7.23 0.10
N ASP A 10 3.35 -6.42 -0.37
CA ASP A 10 2.88 -5.17 0.22
C ASP A 10 2.40 -5.35 1.68
N PHE A 11 1.46 -6.26 1.91
CA PHE A 11 0.95 -6.57 3.26
C PHE A 11 2.04 -7.17 4.14
N HIS A 12 2.88 -8.04 3.58
CA HIS A 12 4.02 -8.59 4.31
C HIS A 12 4.99 -7.49 4.76
N ASN A 13 5.44 -6.62 3.85
CA ASN A 13 6.33 -5.51 4.15
C ASN A 13 5.72 -4.57 5.19
N PHE A 14 4.41 -4.28 5.10
CA PHE A 14 3.71 -3.53 6.14
C PHE A 14 3.84 -4.20 7.51
N ASN A 15 3.48 -5.49 7.61
CA ASN A 15 3.45 -6.19 8.88
C ASN A 15 4.82 -6.30 9.56
N VAL A 16 5.88 -6.52 8.78
CA VAL A 16 7.23 -6.77 9.34
C VAL A 16 8.05 -5.49 9.55
N LEU A 17 7.77 -4.41 8.81
CA LEU A 17 8.60 -3.21 8.80
C LEU A 17 7.85 -1.94 9.22
N TYR A 18 6.60 -1.76 8.78
CA TYR A 18 5.93 -0.45 8.90
C TYR A 18 4.84 -0.38 9.96
N ARG A 19 4.26 -1.52 10.36
CA ARG A 19 3.15 -1.61 11.30
C ARG A 19 3.37 -0.77 12.55
N ASP A 20 4.50 -0.99 13.23
CA ASP A 20 4.84 -0.33 14.49
C ASP A 20 5.88 0.78 14.35
N ALA A 21 6.30 1.11 13.13
CA ALA A 21 7.32 2.13 12.87
C ALA A 21 6.75 3.55 13.07
N SER A 22 7.06 4.20 14.20
CA SER A 22 6.57 5.56 14.52
C SER A 22 6.98 6.61 13.49
N ALA A 23 8.12 6.43 12.83
CA ALA A 23 8.64 7.31 11.79
C ALA A 23 7.89 7.21 10.44
N ALA A 24 7.01 6.21 10.29
CA ALA A 24 6.29 5.96 9.04
C ALA A 24 4.79 5.77 9.29
N THR A 25 3.96 6.44 8.50
CA THR A 25 2.51 6.22 8.47
C THR A 25 2.09 5.80 7.07
N VAL A 26 1.54 4.58 6.96
CA VAL A 26 1.02 4.02 5.71
C VAL A 26 -0.42 4.48 5.56
N VAL A 27 -0.69 5.35 4.58
CA VAL A 27 -2.01 5.96 4.41
C VAL A 27 -2.91 5.16 3.50
N ALA A 28 -2.34 4.32 2.63
CA ALA A 28 -3.06 3.43 1.75
C ALA A 28 -2.15 2.31 1.23
N PHE A 29 -2.77 1.20 0.85
CA PHE A 29 -2.25 0.27 -0.14
C PHE A 29 -2.88 0.59 -1.50
N THR A 30 -2.22 0.25 -2.60
CA THR A 30 -2.88 0.17 -3.92
C THR A 30 -3.10 -1.28 -4.32
N ALA A 31 -3.99 -1.52 -5.27
CA ALA A 31 -4.16 -2.81 -5.91
C ALA A 31 -4.37 -2.65 -7.41
N ALA A 32 -3.56 -3.35 -8.21
CA ALA A 32 -3.70 -3.38 -9.67
C ALA A 32 -4.24 -4.72 -10.21
N GLN A 33 -3.96 -5.84 -9.52
CA GLN A 33 -4.13 -7.19 -10.09
C GLN A 33 -5.28 -8.00 -9.51
N ILE A 34 -5.77 -7.71 -8.30
CA ILE A 34 -6.80 -8.53 -7.63
C ILE A 34 -8.19 -7.91 -7.85
N PRO A 35 -9.09 -8.57 -8.61
CA PRO A 35 -10.44 -8.07 -8.81
C PRO A 35 -11.21 -7.94 -7.48
N GLY A 36 -11.86 -6.79 -7.28
CA GLY A 36 -12.75 -6.56 -6.13
C GLY A 36 -12.04 -6.32 -4.78
N ILE A 37 -10.71 -6.15 -4.76
CA ILE A 37 -9.99 -5.75 -3.55
C ILE A 37 -9.94 -4.23 -3.37
N SER A 38 -9.94 -3.46 -4.46
CA SER A 38 -10.00 -1.99 -4.40
C SER A 38 -11.32 -1.54 -3.75
N GLY A 39 -11.24 -0.46 -2.96
CA GLY A 39 -12.35 0.01 -2.12
C GLY A 39 -12.51 -0.76 -0.80
N ARG A 40 -11.76 -1.84 -0.57
CA ARG A 40 -11.71 -2.52 0.74
C ARG A 40 -10.69 -1.84 1.67
N ARG A 41 -10.60 -2.36 2.89
CA ARG A 41 -9.61 -1.95 3.88
C ARG A 41 -8.80 -3.15 4.34
N TYR A 42 -7.50 -2.94 4.49
CA TYR A 42 -6.67 -3.81 5.31
C TYR A 42 -7.21 -3.77 6.75
N PRO A 43 -7.60 -4.92 7.33
CA PRO A 43 -8.42 -4.92 8.54
C PRO A 43 -7.76 -4.23 9.75
N PRO A 44 -8.51 -3.45 10.55
CA PRO A 44 -7.99 -2.85 11.79
C PRO A 44 -7.33 -3.87 12.74
N ALA A 45 -7.94 -5.05 12.86
CA ALA A 45 -7.45 -6.13 13.71
C ALA A 45 -6.05 -6.63 13.31
N LEU A 46 -5.66 -6.46 12.04
CA LEU A 46 -4.34 -6.80 11.53
C LEU A 46 -3.41 -5.57 11.50
N ALA A 47 -3.96 -4.39 11.24
CA ALA A 47 -3.21 -3.14 11.13
C ALA A 47 -2.63 -2.67 12.48
N GLY A 48 -3.26 -3.04 13.59
CA GLY A 48 -2.80 -2.71 14.94
C GLY A 48 -3.24 -1.33 15.42
N PRO A 49 -2.86 -0.93 16.65
CA PRO A 49 -3.46 0.20 17.36
C PRO A 49 -3.33 1.57 16.67
N ARG A 50 -2.32 1.72 15.80
CA ARG A 50 -2.09 2.96 15.03
C ARG A 50 -3.08 3.16 13.89
N TYR A 51 -3.83 2.12 13.53
CA TYR A 51 -4.76 2.10 12.40
C TYR A 51 -6.13 1.54 12.85
N PRO A 52 -6.85 2.25 13.74
CA PRO A 52 -8.13 1.78 14.29
C PRO A 52 -9.23 1.59 13.24
N GLU A 53 -9.14 2.32 12.12
CA GLU A 53 -10.05 2.21 10.98
C GLU A 53 -9.48 1.31 9.86
N GLY A 54 -8.36 0.63 10.13
CA GLY A 54 -7.61 -0.09 9.12
C GLY A 54 -6.97 0.86 8.09
N ILE A 55 -6.47 0.29 7.00
CA ILE A 55 -5.77 1.04 5.94
C ILE A 55 -6.53 0.85 4.63
N PRO A 56 -6.93 1.91 3.92
CA PRO A 56 -7.62 1.77 2.64
C PRO A 56 -6.77 1.04 1.60
N ILE A 57 -7.43 0.26 0.76
CA ILE A 57 -6.86 -0.37 -0.42
C ILE A 57 -7.51 0.32 -1.62
N GLU A 58 -6.77 1.19 -2.26
CA GLU A 58 -7.23 2.03 -3.38
C GLU A 58 -6.90 1.37 -4.72
N ASP A 59 -7.58 1.78 -5.78
CA ASP A 59 -7.18 1.41 -7.13
C ASP A 59 -5.81 2.03 -7.45
N GLU A 60 -4.89 1.28 -8.03
CA GLU A 60 -3.58 1.80 -8.40
C GLU A 60 -3.65 2.91 -9.45
N ALA A 61 -4.67 2.90 -10.32
CA ALA A 61 -4.91 3.98 -11.28
C ALA A 61 -5.15 5.35 -10.59
N GLU A 62 -5.59 5.35 -9.32
CA GLU A 62 -5.83 6.55 -8.52
C GLU A 62 -4.58 7.02 -7.75
N LEU A 63 -3.41 6.39 -7.95
CA LEU A 63 -2.18 6.70 -7.20
C LEU A 63 -1.82 8.18 -7.24
N GLU A 64 -1.92 8.83 -8.40
CA GLU A 64 -1.59 10.25 -8.53
C GLU A 64 -2.54 11.14 -7.70
N VAL A 65 -3.84 10.85 -7.75
CA VAL A 65 -4.88 11.56 -6.99
C VAL A 65 -4.67 11.33 -5.49
N LEU A 66 -4.43 10.08 -5.09
CA LEU A 66 -4.12 9.68 -3.72
C LEU A 66 -2.88 10.41 -3.20
N CYS A 67 -1.79 10.45 -3.97
CA CYS A 67 -0.56 11.13 -3.59
C CYS A 67 -0.79 12.62 -3.30
N ARG A 68 -1.56 13.30 -4.15
CA ARG A 68 -1.90 14.72 -3.97
C ARG A 68 -2.81 14.92 -2.75
N ARG A 69 -3.84 14.10 -2.60
CA ARG A 69 -4.84 14.19 -1.51
C ARG A 69 -4.20 14.00 -0.14
N GLU A 70 -3.38 12.96 0.01
CA GLU A 70 -2.77 12.58 1.28
C GLU A 70 -1.37 13.19 1.50
N ARG A 71 -0.90 14.04 0.58
CA ARG A 71 0.44 14.65 0.59
C ARG A 71 1.55 13.61 0.76
N VAL A 72 1.48 12.55 -0.03
CA VAL A 72 2.41 11.42 0.03
C VAL A 72 3.79 11.86 -0.44
N THR A 73 4.81 11.63 0.40
CA THR A 73 6.22 11.93 0.08
C THR A 73 7.04 10.70 -0.27
N GLN A 74 6.49 9.50 -0.04
CA GLN A 74 7.16 8.23 -0.32
C GLN A 74 6.16 7.19 -0.80
N VAL A 75 6.54 6.52 -1.87
CA VAL A 75 5.84 5.39 -2.47
C VAL A 75 6.77 4.18 -2.40
N VAL A 76 6.27 3.05 -1.89
CA VAL A 76 7.02 1.80 -1.77
C VAL A 76 6.48 0.82 -2.80
N PHE A 77 7.29 0.51 -3.82
CA PHE A 77 6.96 -0.50 -4.82
C PHE A 77 7.23 -1.90 -4.26
N ALA A 78 6.18 -2.66 -3.92
CA ALA A 78 6.26 -3.95 -3.27
C ALA A 78 5.65 -5.09 -4.09
N TYR A 79 5.84 -5.07 -5.41
CA TYR A 79 5.57 -6.22 -6.27
C TYR A 79 6.70 -7.25 -6.20
N SER A 80 6.36 -8.54 -6.30
CA SER A 80 7.33 -9.65 -6.28
C SER A 80 7.44 -10.40 -7.61
N ASP A 81 6.53 -10.11 -8.52
CA ASP A 81 6.29 -10.79 -9.79
C ASP A 81 6.55 -9.90 -11.01
N VAL A 82 7.00 -8.66 -10.78
CA VAL A 82 7.36 -7.72 -11.86
C VAL A 82 8.81 -7.95 -12.27
N SER A 83 9.05 -8.05 -13.58
CA SER A 83 10.40 -8.23 -14.10
C SER A 83 11.27 -7.00 -13.84
N HIS A 84 12.58 -7.19 -13.70
CA HIS A 84 13.51 -6.07 -13.57
C HIS A 84 13.38 -5.04 -14.71
N ALA A 85 13.06 -5.48 -15.92
CA ALA A 85 12.88 -4.59 -17.07
C ALA A 85 11.65 -3.67 -16.88
N GLU A 86 10.53 -4.22 -16.43
CA GLU A 86 9.31 -3.44 -16.14
C GLU A 86 9.54 -2.44 -15.00
N VAL A 87 10.32 -2.80 -13.97
CA VAL A 87 10.68 -1.86 -12.87
C VAL A 87 11.45 -0.64 -13.39
N MET A 88 12.33 -0.80 -14.37
CA MET A 88 13.17 0.27 -14.89
C MET A 88 12.47 1.19 -15.91
N HIS A 89 11.26 0.83 -16.33
CA HIS A 89 10.47 1.57 -17.31
C HIS A 89 9.16 2.16 -16.74
N LEU A 90 8.96 2.02 -15.42
CA LEU A 90 7.90 2.68 -14.64
C LEU A 90 8.20 4.15 -14.36
#